data_AF-A0A9D7TK53-F1
#
_entry.id   AF-A0A9D7TK53-F1
#
_cell.length_a   1.000
_cell.length_b   1.000
_cell.length_c   1.000
_cell.angle_alpha   90.00
_cell.angle_beta   90.00
_cell.angle_gamma   90.00
#
_symmetry.space_group_name_H-M   'P 1'
#
loop_
_entity.id
_entity.type
_entity.pdbx_description
1 polymer ?
#
loop_
_entity_poly.entity_id
_entity_poly.type
_entity_poly.pdbx_seq_one_letter_code
_entity_poly.pdbx_strand_id
1 'polypeptide(L)'
;MNNQSSKHNTLLLVAGIAFIIWGILGIMDSKNYTYTGYQSSGDYSIIKVEPGSPAEAAGMQVGDVIKTSGGIAITDSKSLTNRARAKIGEVREFVVNRDGQDVTLQLTYSEMTGKDNTLNMVAFFIGLLFVVLGYYINSKFNTQLSFAFAIFAITFGFTFFPDHILGPGF
;
A
#
# COMPACT_ATOMS: atom_id res chain seq x y z
N MET A 1 9.19 -15.17 -41.75
CA MET A 1 8.49 -15.53 -40.49
C MET A 1 8.93 -14.63 -39.31
N ASN A 2 9.14 -13.32 -39.50
CA ASN A 2 9.70 -12.42 -38.46
C ASN A 2 8.68 -11.48 -37.76
N ASN A 3 7.42 -11.48 -38.18
CA ASN A 3 6.47 -10.44 -37.76
C ASN A 3 5.71 -10.74 -36.45
N GLN A 4 5.74 -11.98 -35.96
CA GLN A 4 5.07 -12.37 -34.71
C GLN A 4 6.02 -12.25 -33.51
N SER A 5 7.28 -12.72 -33.63
CA SER A 5 8.30 -12.59 -32.56
C SER A 5 8.61 -11.12 -32.21
N SER A 6 8.67 -10.21 -33.19
CA SER A 6 8.90 -8.77 -32.91
C SER A 6 7.75 -8.10 -32.15
N LYS A 7 6.49 -8.48 -32.45
CA LYS A 7 5.31 -7.97 -31.75
C LYS A 7 5.27 -8.41 -30.29
N HIS A 8 5.61 -9.66 -29.99
CA HIS A 8 5.64 -10.17 -28.62
C HIS A 8 6.73 -9.48 -27.76
N ASN A 9 7.93 -9.26 -28.31
CA ASN A 9 8.98 -8.52 -27.59
C ASN A 9 8.60 -7.06 -27.35
N THR A 10 7.96 -6.42 -28.32
CA THR A 10 7.45 -5.04 -28.16
C THR A 10 6.38 -4.97 -27.06
N LEU A 11 5.48 -5.96 -27.00
CA LEU A 11 4.46 -6.08 -25.96
C LEU A 11 5.06 -6.24 -24.55
N LEU A 12 6.06 -7.11 -24.41
CA LEU A 12 6.75 -7.31 -23.12
C LEU A 12 7.50 -6.05 -22.67
N LEU A 13 8.11 -5.32 -23.61
CA LEU A 13 8.84 -4.09 -23.32
C LEU A 13 7.88 -2.96 -22.91
N VAL A 14 6.75 -2.79 -23.60
CA VAL A 14 5.70 -1.83 -23.23
C VAL A 14 5.12 -2.17 -21.86
N ALA A 15 4.85 -3.46 -21.59
CA ALA A 15 4.38 -3.90 -20.28
C ALA A 15 5.40 -3.61 -19.16
N GLY A 16 6.68 -3.86 -19.41
CA GLY A 16 7.76 -3.55 -18.47
C GLY A 16 7.91 -2.05 -18.19
N ILE A 17 7.81 -1.20 -19.23
CA ILE A 17 7.84 0.27 -19.05
C ILE A 17 6.62 0.75 -18.27
N ALA A 18 5.43 0.28 -18.60
CA ALA A 18 4.21 0.61 -17.87
C ALA A 18 4.33 0.21 -16.39
N PHE A 19 4.96 -0.93 -16.11
CA PHE A 19 5.23 -1.42 -14.75
C PHE A 19 6.21 -0.53 -13.98
N ILE A 20 7.29 -0.08 -14.62
CA ILE A 20 8.25 0.86 -14.03
C ILE A 20 7.57 2.18 -13.70
N ILE A 21 6.79 2.73 -14.63
CA ILE A 21 6.03 3.97 -14.42
C ILE A 21 5.06 3.81 -13.25
N TRP A 22 4.32 2.69 -13.20
CA TRP A 22 3.36 2.41 -12.14
C TRP A 22 4.03 2.34 -10.76
N GLY A 23 5.19 1.68 -10.64
CA GLY A 23 5.89 1.62 -9.36
C GLY A 23 6.55 2.93 -8.93
N ILE A 24 7.08 3.71 -9.86
CA ILE A 24 7.58 5.06 -9.55
C ILE A 24 6.43 5.94 -9.06
N LEU A 25 5.25 5.88 -9.68
CA LEU A 25 4.07 6.60 -9.22
C LEU A 25 3.66 6.17 -7.80
N GLY A 26 3.69 4.87 -7.50
CA GLY A 26 3.42 4.37 -6.14
C GLY A 26 4.41 4.89 -5.08
N ILE A 27 5.71 4.91 -5.42
CA ILE A 27 6.75 5.47 -4.53
C ILE A 27 6.58 6.99 -4.35
N MET A 28 6.12 7.70 -5.39
CA MET A 28 5.86 9.14 -5.31
C MET A 28 4.65 9.48 -4.42
N ASP A 29 3.62 8.65 -4.40
CA ASP A 29 2.45 8.86 -3.51
C ASP A 29 2.75 8.46 -2.06
N SER A 30 3.72 7.54 -1.82
CA SER A 30 4.12 7.05 -0.50
C SER A 30 4.39 8.15 0.54
N LYS A 31 4.91 9.32 0.10
CA LYS A 31 5.22 10.45 1.00
C LYS A 31 4.00 11.14 1.60
N ASN A 32 2.79 10.88 1.09
CA ASN A 32 1.55 11.49 1.56
C ASN A 32 0.69 10.54 2.43
N TYR A 33 1.23 9.39 2.83
CA TYR A 33 0.51 8.47 3.72
C TYR A 33 0.77 8.85 5.16
N THR A 34 -0.30 9.25 5.85
CA THR A 34 -0.25 9.47 7.29
C THR A 34 -0.34 8.15 8.03
N TYR A 35 0.50 7.99 9.03
CA TYR A 35 0.53 6.82 9.88
C TYR A 35 -0.20 7.11 11.21
N THR A 36 -1.06 6.18 11.61
CA THR A 36 -1.76 6.23 12.91
C THR A 36 -1.19 5.18 13.87
N GLY A 37 -0.76 4.02 13.35
CA GLY A 37 -0.14 2.94 14.11
C GLY A 37 -1.10 2.11 14.98
N TYR A 38 -2.37 2.04 14.58
CA TYR A 38 -3.32 1.05 15.09
C TYR A 38 -3.83 0.16 13.94
N GLN A 39 -4.29 -1.04 14.29
CA GLN A 39 -5.02 -1.92 13.37
C GLN A 39 -6.41 -2.17 13.94
N SER A 40 -7.41 -2.19 13.05
CA SER A 40 -8.80 -2.48 13.41
C SER A 40 -9.33 -3.72 12.71
N SER A 41 -10.25 -4.41 13.37
CA SER A 41 -11.08 -5.47 12.78
C SER A 41 -12.26 -4.88 11.98
N GLY A 42 -12.99 -5.72 11.23
CA GLY A 42 -14.12 -5.31 10.40
C GLY A 42 -15.32 -4.75 11.18
N ASP A 43 -15.34 -4.94 12.50
CA ASP A 43 -16.28 -4.32 13.45
C ASP A 43 -15.74 -3.02 14.07
N TYR A 44 -14.62 -2.50 13.54
CA TYR A 44 -13.95 -1.28 13.98
C TYR A 44 -13.36 -1.34 15.39
N SER A 45 -13.20 -2.55 15.94
CA SER A 45 -12.48 -2.78 17.18
C SER A 45 -10.98 -2.71 16.94
N ILE A 46 -10.25 -2.00 17.79
CA ILE A 46 -8.79 -1.93 17.74
C ILE A 46 -8.23 -3.25 18.24
N ILE A 47 -7.51 -3.95 17.38
CA ILE A 47 -6.91 -5.26 17.68
C ILE A 47 -5.41 -5.16 17.99
N LYS A 48 -4.77 -4.06 17.58
CA LYS A 48 -3.34 -3.82 17.81
C LYS A 48 -3.07 -2.33 17.86
N VAL A 49 -2.21 -1.93 18.79
CA VAL A 49 -1.59 -0.60 18.85
C VAL A 49 -0.08 -0.79 18.84
N GLU A 50 0.63 -0.08 17.98
CA GLU A 50 2.07 -0.21 17.84
C GLU A 50 2.80 0.67 18.87
N PRO A 51 3.83 0.15 19.57
CA PRO A 51 4.60 0.95 20.52
C PRO A 51 5.28 2.14 19.84
N GLY A 52 5.22 3.31 20.46
CA GLY A 52 5.74 4.58 19.96
C GLY A 52 4.91 5.18 18.82
N SER A 53 3.72 4.67 18.54
CA SER A 53 2.83 5.18 17.48
C SER A 53 2.01 6.40 17.92
N PRO A 54 1.47 7.18 16.96
CA PRO A 54 0.48 8.20 17.24
C PRO A 54 -0.76 7.71 17.99
N ALA A 55 -1.22 6.49 17.72
CA ALA A 55 -2.35 5.89 18.41
C ALA A 55 -2.04 5.61 19.88
N GLU A 56 -0.85 5.08 20.18
CA GLU A 56 -0.40 4.89 21.56
C GLU A 56 -0.28 6.24 22.29
N ALA A 57 0.33 7.23 21.63
CA ALA A 57 0.47 8.58 22.17
C ALA A 57 -0.88 9.28 22.42
N ALA A 58 -1.88 8.99 21.57
CA ALA A 58 -3.26 9.45 21.74
C ALA A 58 -4.02 8.71 22.85
N GLY A 59 -3.46 7.62 23.38
CA GLY A 59 -4.09 6.79 24.41
C GLY A 59 -5.10 5.77 23.89
N MET A 60 -5.03 5.41 22.60
CA MET A 60 -5.81 4.28 22.05
C MET A 60 -5.36 2.97 22.67
N GLN A 61 -6.32 2.05 22.85
CA GLN A 61 -6.09 0.76 23.48
C GLN A 61 -6.73 -0.37 22.65
N VAL A 62 -6.16 -1.57 22.79
CA VAL A 62 -6.77 -2.78 22.22
C VAL A 62 -8.12 -3.02 22.90
N GLY A 63 -9.14 -3.28 22.09
CA GLY A 63 -10.54 -3.41 22.53
C GLY A 63 -11.39 -2.15 22.33
N ASP A 64 -10.78 -0.99 22.07
CA ASP A 64 -11.52 0.23 21.74
C ASP A 64 -12.30 0.06 20.45
N VAL A 65 -13.60 0.37 20.44
CA VAL A 65 -14.42 0.36 19.22
C VAL A 65 -14.56 1.77 18.69
N ILE A 66 -14.01 2.04 17.51
CA ILE A 66 -14.04 3.39 16.94
C ILE A 66 -15.47 3.71 16.50
N LYS A 67 -15.98 4.89 16.92
CA LYS A 67 -17.30 5.42 16.55
C LYS A 67 -17.20 6.54 15.54
N THR A 68 -16.29 7.48 15.78
CA THR A 68 -16.09 8.64 14.89
C THR A 68 -14.60 8.93 14.68
N SER A 69 -14.32 9.53 13.53
CA SER A 69 -13.01 10.09 13.20
C SER A 69 -13.19 11.52 12.69
N GLY A 70 -12.65 12.47 13.43
CA GLY A 70 -12.74 13.91 13.26
C GLY A 70 -14.15 14.39 12.93
N GLY A 71 -15.12 14.01 13.76
CA GLY A 71 -16.53 14.37 13.64
C GLY A 71 -17.35 13.58 12.61
N ILE A 72 -16.73 12.68 11.84
CA ILE A 72 -17.44 11.83 10.87
C ILE A 72 -17.62 10.43 11.46
N ALA A 73 -18.83 9.89 11.39
CA ALA A 73 -19.11 8.52 11.80
C ALA A 73 -18.31 7.54 10.92
N ILE A 74 -17.67 6.56 11.56
CA ILE A 74 -16.90 5.54 10.83
C ILE A 74 -17.75 4.67 9.90
N THR A 75 -19.05 4.59 10.16
CA THR A 75 -20.03 3.90 9.31
C THR A 75 -20.38 4.68 8.05
N ASP A 76 -20.07 5.98 7.98
CA ASP A 76 -20.28 6.81 6.80
C ASP A 76 -19.03 6.80 5.90
N SER A 77 -18.86 5.65 5.22
CA SER A 77 -17.74 5.43 4.30
C SER A 77 -17.64 6.49 3.21
N LYS A 78 -18.79 7.03 2.74
CA LYS A 78 -18.84 8.06 1.69
C LYS A 78 -18.23 9.38 2.18
N SER A 79 -18.63 9.84 3.37
CA SER A 79 -18.10 11.08 3.94
C SER A 79 -16.63 10.94 4.35
N LEU A 80 -16.22 9.77 4.86
CA LEU A 80 -14.81 9.48 5.12
C LEU A 80 -13.97 9.49 3.84
N THR A 81 -14.46 8.93 2.74
CA THR A 81 -13.75 8.90 1.45
C THR A 81 -13.65 10.30 0.82
N ASN A 82 -14.70 11.11 0.95
CA ASN A 82 -14.72 12.49 0.44
C ASN A 82 -13.88 13.45 1.29
N ARG A 83 -13.44 13.03 2.48
CA ARG A 83 -12.62 13.86 3.36
C ARG A 83 -11.21 13.99 2.79
N ALA A 84 -10.65 15.20 2.91
CA ALA A 84 -9.24 15.40 2.63
C ALA A 84 -8.37 14.48 3.51
N ARG A 85 -7.33 13.89 2.90
CA ARG A 85 -6.32 13.12 3.62
C ARG A 85 -5.74 13.95 4.76
N ALA A 86 -5.44 13.30 5.88
CA ALA A 86 -4.78 13.97 6.98
C ALA A 86 -3.41 14.49 6.55
N LYS A 87 -3.00 15.62 7.09
CA LYS A 87 -1.63 16.12 6.95
C LYS A 87 -0.79 15.63 8.13
N ILE A 88 0.51 15.49 7.90
CA ILE A 88 1.47 15.25 8.98
C ILE A 88 1.37 16.42 9.98
N GLY A 89 1.26 16.09 11.27
CA GLY A 89 1.04 17.03 12.36
C GLY A 89 -0.41 17.51 12.53
N GLU A 90 -1.34 17.11 11.65
CA GLU A 90 -2.76 17.37 11.85
C GLU A 90 -3.26 16.59 13.07
N VAL A 91 -4.11 17.22 13.89
CA VAL A 91 -4.80 16.56 14.99
C VAL A 91 -6.24 16.31 14.57
N ARG A 92 -6.72 15.08 14.75
CA ARG A 92 -8.13 14.75 14.63
C ARG A 92 -8.64 14.11 15.91
N GLU A 93 -9.84 14.49 16.28
CA GLU A 93 -10.57 13.87 17.37
C GLU A 93 -11.07 12.48 16.95
N PHE A 94 -10.95 11.49 17.82
CA PHE A 94 -11.53 10.18 17.66
C PHE A 94 -12.43 9.91 18.86
N VAL A 95 -13.67 9.51 18.60
CA VAL A 95 -14.54 8.98 19.67
C VAL A 95 -14.49 7.47 19.56
N VAL A 96 -14.06 6.83 20.64
CA VAL A 96 -14.01 5.38 20.78
C VAL A 96 -14.91 4.95 21.91
N ASN A 97 -15.52 3.78 21.79
CA ASN A 97 -16.22 3.14 22.88
C ASN A 97 -15.25 2.19 23.60
N ARG A 98 -14.96 2.48 24.86
CA ARG A 98 -14.12 1.69 25.76
C ARG A 98 -14.99 1.20 26.91
N ASP A 99 -15.18 -0.11 27.00
CA ASP A 99 -15.98 -0.75 28.04
C ASP A 99 -17.39 -0.14 28.20
N GLY A 100 -18.02 0.24 27.07
CA GLY A 100 -19.36 0.84 27.04
C GLY A 100 -19.39 2.35 27.26
N GLN A 101 -18.26 3.00 27.54
CA GLN A 101 -18.16 4.46 27.66
C GLN A 101 -17.51 5.09 26.45
N ASP A 102 -18.02 6.25 26.02
CA ASP A 102 -17.42 7.00 24.93
C ASP A 102 -16.24 7.84 25.45
N VAL A 103 -15.05 7.52 24.95
CA VAL A 103 -13.79 8.19 25.26
C VAL A 103 -13.38 9.00 24.04
N THR A 104 -13.06 10.27 24.26
CA THR A 104 -12.57 11.17 23.21
C THR A 104 -11.05 11.23 23.26
N LEU A 105 -10.41 10.90 22.15
CA LEU A 105 -8.96 10.84 21.97
C LEU A 105 -8.53 11.85 20.90
N GLN A 106 -7.38 12.50 21.09
CA GLN A 106 -6.80 13.39 20.09
C GLN A 106 -5.61 12.70 19.43
N LEU A 107 -5.77 12.30 18.17
CA LEU A 107 -4.71 11.64 17.41
C LEU A 107 -3.99 12.66 16.54
N THR A 108 -2.67 12.75 16.74
CA THR A 108 -1.79 13.60 15.91
C THR A 108 -1.13 12.73 14.84
N TYR A 109 -1.46 12.94 13.57
CA TYR A 109 -0.91 12.12 12.49
C TYR A 109 0.60 12.34 12.35
N SER A 110 1.38 11.25 12.31
CA SER A 110 2.82 11.32 12.07
C SER A 110 3.20 10.80 10.70
N GLU A 111 4.44 11.07 10.32
CA GLU A 111 5.08 10.34 9.23
C GLU A 111 5.21 8.86 9.58
N MET A 112 5.02 8.01 8.58
CA MET A 112 5.29 6.58 8.67
C MET A 112 6.79 6.38 8.89
N THR A 113 7.18 5.60 9.91
CA THR A 113 8.60 5.36 10.19
C THR A 113 9.28 4.66 9.00
N GLY A 114 10.52 5.05 8.67
CA GLY A 114 11.21 4.65 7.44
C GLY A 114 11.53 3.15 7.26
N LYS A 115 11.14 2.30 8.22
CA LYS A 115 11.31 0.85 8.16
C LYS A 115 10.49 0.22 7.02
N ASP A 116 9.32 0.77 6.73
CA ASP A 116 8.45 0.27 5.65
C ASP A 116 8.91 0.75 4.28
N ASN A 117 9.42 1.98 4.18
CA ASN A 117 9.94 2.55 2.93
C ASN A 117 11.14 1.76 2.38
N THR A 118 12.03 1.28 3.26
CA THR A 118 13.18 0.47 2.83
C THR A 118 12.74 -0.88 2.30
N LEU A 119 11.77 -1.53 2.96
CA LEU A 119 11.25 -2.83 2.54
C LEU A 119 10.52 -2.73 1.19
N ASN A 120 9.71 -1.68 1.01
CA ASN A 120 9.02 -1.40 -0.26
C ASN A 120 10.00 -1.13 -1.40
N MET A 121 11.08 -0.39 -1.12
CA MET A 121 12.12 -0.11 -2.10
C MET A 121 12.86 -1.40 -2.51
N VAL A 122 13.23 -2.24 -1.55
CA VAL A 122 13.87 -3.54 -1.82
C VAL A 122 12.93 -4.44 -2.64
N ALA A 123 11.66 -4.51 -2.25
CA ALA A 123 10.65 -5.31 -2.95
C ALA A 123 10.43 -4.81 -4.41
N PHE A 124 10.41 -3.49 -4.62
CA PHE A 124 10.35 -2.89 -5.95
C PHE A 124 11.56 -3.27 -6.82
N PHE A 125 12.78 -3.18 -6.28
CA PHE A 125 13.99 -3.56 -7.03
C PHE A 125 14.05 -5.06 -7.34
N ILE A 126 13.57 -5.92 -6.44
CA ILE A 126 13.43 -7.36 -6.68
C ILE A 126 12.44 -7.60 -7.81
N GLY A 127 11.25 -6.97 -7.78
CA GLY A 127 10.26 -7.08 -8.85
C GLY A 127 10.80 -6.62 -10.21
N LEU A 128 11.52 -5.49 -10.24
CA LEU A 128 12.16 -4.97 -11.45
C LEU A 128 13.21 -5.93 -12.00
N LEU A 129 13.99 -6.58 -11.14
CA LEU A 129 14.97 -7.59 -11.54
C LEU A 129 14.30 -8.80 -12.21
N PHE A 130 13.16 -9.27 -11.70
CA PHE A 130 12.39 -10.35 -12.33
C PHE A 130 11.87 -9.95 -13.72
N VAL A 131 11.35 -8.73 -13.88
CA VAL A 131 10.88 -8.22 -15.18
C VAL A 131 12.03 -8.14 -16.19
N VAL A 132 13.17 -7.57 -15.80
CA VAL A 132 14.35 -7.45 -16.67
C VAL A 132 14.90 -8.83 -17.04
N LEU A 133 14.98 -9.75 -16.07
CA LEU A 133 15.47 -11.11 -16.29
C LEU A 133 14.54 -11.91 -17.20
N GLY A 134 13.23 -11.81 -17.00
CA GLY A 134 12.21 -12.43 -17.86
C GLY A 134 12.31 -11.93 -19.29
N TYR A 135 12.40 -10.61 -19.48
CA TYR A 135 12.60 -10.01 -20.79
C TYR A 135 13.91 -10.46 -21.45
N TYR A 136 15.02 -10.45 -20.71
CA TYR A 136 16.33 -10.84 -21.22
C TYR A 136 16.37 -12.31 -21.68
N ILE A 137 15.82 -13.22 -20.87
CA ILE A 137 15.77 -14.66 -21.20
C ILE A 137 14.89 -14.89 -22.44
N ASN A 138 13.75 -14.21 -22.55
CA ASN A 138 12.91 -14.30 -23.74
C ASN A 138 13.60 -13.75 -25.00
N SER A 139 14.30 -12.61 -24.89
CA SER A 139 15.02 -12.02 -26.02
C SER A 139 16.23 -12.85 -26.47
N LYS A 140 16.89 -13.58 -25.56
CA LYS A 140 18.10 -14.37 -25.87
C LYS A 140 17.77 -15.73 -26.48
N PHE A 141 16.77 -16.43 -25.96
CA PHE A 141 16.48 -17.80 -26.36
C PHE A 141 15.31 -17.92 -27.32
N ASN A 142 14.34 -16.97 -27.30
CA ASN A 142 13.22 -16.90 -28.24
C ASN A 142 12.44 -18.22 -28.40
N THR A 143 12.35 -19.01 -27.33
CA THR A 143 11.62 -20.29 -27.26
C THR A 143 10.29 -20.13 -26.52
N GLN A 144 9.36 -21.08 -26.72
CA GLN A 144 8.09 -21.14 -25.98
C GLN A 144 8.32 -21.20 -24.46
N LEU A 145 9.37 -21.91 -24.01
CA LEU A 145 9.72 -22.01 -22.60
C LEU A 145 10.22 -20.67 -22.04
N SER A 146 11.05 -19.94 -22.80
CA SER A 146 11.50 -18.60 -22.38
C SER A 146 10.37 -17.58 -22.33
N PHE A 147 9.36 -17.72 -23.19
CA PHE A 147 8.17 -16.87 -23.18
C PHE A 147 7.28 -17.16 -21.97
N ALA A 148 7.04 -18.44 -21.66
CA ALA A 148 6.30 -18.84 -20.46
C ALA A 148 6.99 -18.36 -19.17
N PHE A 149 8.32 -18.47 -19.11
CA PHE A 149 9.10 -17.94 -17.99
C PHE A 149 9.00 -16.42 -17.88
N ALA A 150 9.02 -15.68 -18.99
CA ALA A 150 8.88 -14.23 -18.96
C ALA A 150 7.51 -13.78 -18.43
N ILE A 151 6.43 -14.46 -18.84
CA ILE A 151 5.09 -14.21 -18.28
C ILE A 151 5.08 -14.47 -16.77
N PHE A 152 5.59 -15.63 -16.35
CA PHE A 152 5.69 -15.97 -14.94
C PHE A 152 6.47 -14.92 -14.15
N ALA A 153 7.65 -14.52 -14.62
CA ALA A 153 8.50 -13.54 -13.96
C ALA A 153 7.83 -12.16 -13.82
N ILE A 154 7.10 -11.73 -14.85
CA ILE A 154 6.31 -10.50 -14.78
C ILE A 154 5.18 -10.64 -13.75
N THR A 155 4.39 -11.72 -13.79
CA THR A 155 3.30 -11.93 -12.83
C THR A 155 3.76 -12.13 -11.40
N PHE A 156 4.92 -12.76 -11.19
CA PHE A 156 5.52 -12.96 -9.88
C PHE A 156 6.13 -11.66 -9.34
N GLY A 157 6.69 -10.81 -10.21
CA GLY A 157 7.15 -9.47 -9.83
C GLY A 157 6.05 -8.61 -9.22
N PHE A 158 4.78 -8.80 -9.62
CA PHE A 158 3.63 -8.09 -9.04
C PHE A 158 3.39 -8.44 -7.57
N THR A 159 3.74 -9.64 -7.09
CA THR A 159 3.46 -10.02 -5.70
C THR A 159 4.36 -9.31 -4.69
N PHE A 160 5.42 -8.65 -5.15
CA PHE A 160 6.33 -7.87 -4.32
C PHE A 160 5.90 -6.40 -4.20
N PHE A 161 4.85 -5.98 -4.90
CA PHE A 161 4.34 -4.63 -4.77
C PHE A 161 3.48 -4.52 -3.52
N PRO A 162 3.77 -3.55 -2.65
CA PRO A 162 3.08 -3.47 -1.38
C PRO A 162 1.64 -2.95 -1.55
N ASP A 163 0.75 -3.51 -0.75
CA ASP A 163 -0.72 -3.45 -0.89
C ASP A 163 -1.28 -2.02 -0.86
N HIS A 164 -0.59 -1.08 -0.21
CA HIS A 164 -1.00 0.32 -0.13
C HIS A 164 -0.90 1.08 -1.46
N ILE A 165 -0.22 0.52 -2.48
CA ILE A 165 -0.20 1.04 -3.85
C ILE A 165 -1.48 0.66 -4.62
N LEU A 166 -2.25 -0.33 -4.15
CA LEU A 166 -3.51 -0.78 -4.79
C LEU A 166 -4.74 0.06 -4.40
N GLY A 167 -4.54 1.21 -3.74
CA GLY A 167 -5.60 2.07 -3.22
C GLY A 167 -5.91 1.79 -1.76
N PRO A 168 -6.66 2.67 -1.07
CA PRO A 168 -7.04 2.42 0.32
C PRO A 168 -7.90 1.16 0.36
N GLY A 169 -7.31 0.06 0.81
CA GLY A 169 -8.05 -1.02 1.43
C GLY A 169 -8.74 -0.43 2.65
N PHE A 170 -10.06 -0.29 2.55
CA PHE A 170 -10.91 -0.11 3.73
C PHE A 170 -10.80 -1.33 4.63
#